data_AF-A0A349JR79-F1
#
_entry.id   AF-A0A349JR79-F1
#
_cell.length_a   1.000
_cell.length_b   1.000
_cell.length_c   1.000
_cell.angle_alpha   90.00
_cell.angle_beta   90.00
_cell.angle_gamma   90.00
#
_symmetry.space_group_name_H-M   'P 1'
#
loop_
_entity.id
_entity.type
_entity.pdbx_description
1 polymer ?
#
loop_
_entity_poly.entity_id
_entity_poly.type
_entity_poly.pdbx_seq_one_letter_code
_entity_poly.pdbx_strand_id
1 'polypeptide(L)'
;CIQEPIQAVVEAVRRALEITPPELSSDIVDRGIVMTGGGALIRGMDRLLQHETNLPIHVDEEPLSCVVRGAGRILDDLQKYRTVLTT
;
A
#
# COMPACT_ATOMS: atom_id res chain seq x y z
N CYS A 1 1.12 24.55 1.14
CA CYS A 1 -0.27 24.23 0.74
C CYS A 1 -0.58 22.73 0.65
N ILE A 2 0.39 21.81 0.58
CA ILE A 2 0.10 20.36 0.56
C ILE A 2 0.56 19.61 1.83
N GLN A 3 1.09 20.31 2.83
CA GLN A 3 1.66 19.67 4.01
C GLN A 3 0.60 18.95 4.86
N GLU A 4 -0.54 19.62 5.12
CA GLU A 4 -1.64 19.06 5.89
C GLU A 4 -2.20 17.75 5.29
N PRO A 5 -2.55 17.67 3.99
CA PRO A 5 -3.01 16.41 3.41
C PRO A 5 -1.93 15.31 3.39
N ILE A 6 -0.65 15.68 3.24
CA ILE A 6 0.45 14.71 3.33
C ILE A 6 0.54 14.13 4.75
N GLN A 7 0.45 14.97 5.77
CA GLN A 7 0.43 14.53 7.17
C GLN A 7 -0.78 13.64 7.47
N ALA A 8 -1.94 13.92 6.87
CA ALA A 8 -3.11 13.05 7.01
C ALA A 8 -2.86 11.64 6.45
N VAL A 9 -2.11 11.50 5.34
CA VAL A 9 -1.72 10.19 4.81
C VAL A 9 -0.73 9.48 5.74
N VAL A 10 0.28 10.19 6.26
CA VAL A 10 1.24 9.62 7.22
C VAL A 10 0.51 9.08 8.45
N GLU A 11 -0.39 9.86 9.04
CA GLU A 11 -1.15 9.46 10.22
C GLU A 11 -2.09 8.28 9.94
N ALA A 12 -2.68 8.21 8.74
CA ALA A 12 -3.47 7.05 8.33
C ALA A 12 -2.63 5.77 8.25
N VAL A 13 -1.41 5.85 7.72
CA VAL A 13 -0.46 4.72 7.67
C VAL A 13 -0.07 4.29 9.07
N ARG A 14 0.27 5.22 9.96
CA ARG A 14 0.63 4.91 11.36
C ARG A 14 -0.50 4.21 12.10
N ARG A 15 -1.73 4.73 11.98
CA ARG A 15 -2.91 4.10 12.59
C ARG A 15 -3.16 2.68 12.07
N ALA A 16 -2.96 2.45 10.77
CA ALA A 16 -3.09 1.10 10.20
C ALA A 16 -2.08 0.13 10.82
N LEU A 17 -0.83 0.57 11.04
CA LEU A 17 0.21 -0.22 11.69
C LEU A 17 -0.12 -0.50 13.17
N GLU A 18 -0.68 0.48 13.89
CA GLU A 18 -1.06 0.34 15.30
C GLU A 18 -2.17 -0.70 15.54
N ILE A 19 -3.13 -0.81 14.62
CA ILE A 19 -4.25 -1.77 14.74
C ILE A 19 -3.95 -3.13 14.09
N THR A 20 -2.78 -3.28 13.47
CA THR A 20 -2.40 -4.55 12.82
C THR A 20 -2.08 -5.60 13.89
N PRO A 21 -2.65 -6.82 13.80
CA PRO A 21 -2.34 -7.88 14.75
C PRO A 21 -0.84 -8.23 14.80
N PRO A 22 -0.29 -8.56 15.99
CA PRO A 22 1.13 -8.86 16.15
C PRO A 22 1.65 -9.96 15.21
N GLU A 23 0.79 -10.92 14.87
CA GLU A 23 1.14 -12.05 14.01
C GLU A 23 1.48 -11.61 12.58
N LEU A 24 1.00 -10.44 12.14
CA LEU A 24 1.28 -9.86 10.83
C LEU A 24 2.35 -8.77 10.89
N SER A 25 2.68 -8.25 12.08
CA SER A 25 3.65 -7.17 12.24
C SER A 25 5.06 -7.57 11.82
N SER A 26 5.48 -8.80 12.09
CA SER A 26 6.80 -9.31 11.66
C SER A 26 6.93 -9.31 10.14
N ASP A 27 5.88 -9.75 9.43
CA ASP A 27 5.88 -9.79 7.97
C ASP A 27 5.96 -8.38 7.36
N ILE A 28 5.34 -7.39 8.00
CA ILE A 28 5.42 -5.98 7.59
C ILE A 28 6.81 -5.39 7.84
N VAL A 29 7.46 -5.74 8.96
CA VAL A 29 8.84 -5.30 9.23
C VAL A 29 9.80 -5.85 8.18
N ASP A 30 9.63 -7.11 7.78
CA ASP A 30 10.51 -7.77 6.82
C ASP A 30 10.25 -7.33 5.38
N ARG A 31 8.99 -7.19 4.98
CA ARG A 31 8.59 -6.93 3.57
C ARG A 31 8.28 -5.46 3.27
N GLY A 32 7.99 -4.67 4.30
CA GLY A 32 7.64 -3.26 4.17
C GLY A 32 6.24 -3.00 3.61
N ILE A 33 6.06 -1.78 3.09
CA ILE A 33 4.80 -1.26 2.55
C ILE A 33 4.97 -1.01 1.05
N VAL A 34 3.99 -1.43 0.25
CA VAL A 34 3.93 -1.14 -1.19
C VAL A 34 2.96 0.01 -1.46
N MET A 35 3.45 1.08 -2.08
CA MET A 35 2.68 2.22 -2.53
C MET A 35 2.16 2.02 -3.95
N THR A 36 0.89 2.34 -4.16
CA THR A 36 0.21 2.27 -5.47
C THR A 36 -0.62 3.53 -5.71
N GLY A 37 -1.17 3.68 -6.92
CA GLY A 37 -2.01 4.81 -7.31
C GLY A 37 -1.23 6.09 -7.62
N GLY A 38 -1.92 7.15 -8.01
CA GLY A 38 -1.29 8.42 -8.39
C GLY A 38 -0.58 9.13 -7.23
N GLY A 39 -1.03 8.92 -5.99
CA GLY A 39 -0.41 9.47 -4.79
C GLY A 39 1.01 8.94 -4.54
N ALA A 40 1.33 7.74 -5.03
CA ALA A 40 2.68 7.18 -4.94
C ALA A 40 3.73 7.95 -5.76
N LEU A 41 3.29 8.74 -6.74
CA LEU A 41 4.16 9.55 -7.60
C LEU A 41 4.48 10.94 -7.00
N ILE A 42 3.92 11.27 -5.83
CA ILE A 42 4.26 12.49 -5.12
C ILE A 42 5.73 12.40 -4.69
N ARG A 43 6.54 13.35 -5.18
CA ARG A 43 7.99 13.35 -4.97
C ARG A 43 8.34 13.31 -3.48
N GLY A 44 9.06 12.26 -3.07
CA GLY A 44 9.57 12.09 -1.71
C GLY A 44 8.55 11.56 -0.71
N MET A 45 7.35 11.18 -1.16
CA MET A 45 6.33 10.57 -0.29
C MET A 45 6.79 9.22 0.26
N ASP A 46 7.42 8.41 -0.58
CA ASP A 46 8.09 7.16 -0.22
C ASP A 46 9.11 7.35 0.90
N ARG A 47 10.00 8.33 0.74
CA ARG A 47 11.06 8.65 1.73
C ARG A 47 10.47 9.18 3.03
N LEU A 48 9.44 10.02 2.94
CA LEU A 48 8.75 10.53 4.12
C LEU A 48 8.11 9.37 4.91
N LEU A 49 7.35 8.50 4.25
CA LEU A 49 6.74 7.35 4.90
C LEU A 49 7.79 6.41 5.49
N GLN A 50 8.91 6.20 4.79
CA GLN A 50 10.02 5.40 5.30
C GLN A 50 10.61 6.00 6.59
N HIS A 51 10.82 7.32 6.62
CA HIS A 51 11.31 8.03 7.79
C HIS A 51 10.33 7.96 8.98
N GLU A 52 9.04 8.16 8.73
CA GLU A 52 8.02 8.22 9.78
C GLU A 52 7.66 6.83 10.34
N THR A 53 7.78 5.77 9.53
CA THR A 53 7.40 4.41 9.94
C THR A 53 8.59 3.52 10.29
N ASN A 54 9.81 3.88 9.88
CA ASN A 54 11.00 3.02 9.92
C ASN A 54 10.81 1.68 9.18
N LEU A 55 9.90 1.61 8.21
CA LEU A 55 9.66 0.43 7.39
C LEU A 55 10.17 0.65 5.96
N PRO A 56 10.62 -0.43 5.27
CA PRO A 56 10.88 -0.34 3.84
C PRO A 56 9.63 0.12 3.08
N ILE A 57 9.78 1.10 2.18
CA ILE A 57 8.70 1.57 1.32
C ILE A 57 9.08 1.28 -0.13
N HIS A 58 8.19 0.61 -0.85
CA HIS A 58 8.35 0.25 -2.25
C HIS A 58 7.26 0.91 -3.08
N VAL A 59 7.60 1.56 -4.18
CA VAL A 59 6.60 2.05 -5.14
C VAL A 59 6.43 0.99 -6.22
N ASP A 60 5.19 0.58 -6.50
CA ASP A 60 4.90 -0.34 -7.63
C ASP A 60 5.45 0.24 -8.95
N GLU A 61 5.90 -0.62 -9.86
CA GLU A 61 6.48 -0.19 -11.15
C GLU A 61 5.46 0.52 -12.05
N GLU A 62 4.17 0.18 -11.92
CA GLU A 62 3.08 0.78 -12.67
C GLU A 62 1.94 1.20 -11.72
N PRO A 63 2.17 2.19 -10.84
CA PRO A 63 1.28 2.45 -9.72
C PRO A 63 -0.08 2.97 -10.18
N LEU A 64 -0.15 3.65 -11.33
CA LEU A 64 -1.38 4.16 -11.94
C LEU A 64 -2.29 3.05 -12.49
N SER A 65 -1.72 1.94 -12.98
CA SER A 65 -2.47 0.84 -13.58
C SER A 65 -2.67 -0.33 -12.61
N CYS A 66 -2.07 -0.28 -11.41
CA CYS A 66 -2.07 -1.38 -10.44
C CYS A 66 -3.47 -1.97 -10.17
N VAL A 67 -4.48 -1.12 -10.00
CA VAL A 67 -5.87 -1.57 -9.74
C VAL A 67 -6.44 -2.35 -10.92
N VAL A 68 -6.34 -1.80 -12.14
CA VAL A 68 -6.91 -2.44 -13.34
C VAL A 68 -6.13 -3.69 -13.75
N ARG A 69 -4.81 -3.72 -13.54
CA ARG A 69 -3.99 -4.93 -13.73
C ARG A 69 -4.40 -6.03 -12.76
N GLY A 70 -4.64 -5.68 -11.49
CA GLY A 70 -5.14 -6.62 -10.48
C GLY A 70 -6.50 -7.21 -10.86
N ALA A 71 -7.43 -6.37 -11.31
CA ALA A 71 -8.72 -6.81 -11.82
C ALA A 71 -8.60 -7.72 -13.05
N GLY A 72 -7.73 -7.36 -14.01
CA GLY A 72 -7.44 -8.19 -15.19
C GLY A 72 -6.93 -9.58 -14.82
N ARG A 73 -6.00 -9.67 -13.87
CA ARG A 73 -5.48 -10.97 -13.37
C ARG A 73 -6.57 -11.85 -12.76
N ILE A 74 -7.58 -11.26 -12.14
CA ILE A 74 -8.73 -12.01 -11.60
C ILE A 74 -9.60 -12.54 -12.75
N LEU A 75 -9.83 -11.73 -13.78
CA LEU A 75 -10.59 -12.14 -14.97
C LEU A 75 -9.89 -13.27 -15.75
N ASP A 76 -8.57 -13.27 -15.78
CA ASP A 76 -7.78 -14.31 -16.45
C ASP A 76 -7.90 -15.69 -15.74
N ASP A 77 -8.17 -15.72 -14.44
CA ASP A 77 -8.31 -16.95 -13.64
C ASP A 77 -9.44 -16.85 -12.60
N LEU A 78 -10.67 -16.78 -13.10
CA LEU A 78 -11.87 -16.62 -12.26
C LEU A 78 -12.05 -17.76 -11.24
N GLN A 79 -11.60 -18.98 -11.56
CA GLN A 79 -11.75 -20.12 -10.64
C GLN A 79 -10.80 -20.00 -9.45
N LYS A 80 -9.54 -19.64 -9.69
CA LYS A 80 -8.56 -19.42 -8.61
C LYS A 80 -8.98 -18.30 -7.66
N TYR A 81 -9.56 -17.23 -8.20
CA TYR A 81 -9.96 -16.05 -7.40
C TYR A 81 -11.43 -16.05 -6.99
N ARG A 82 -12.13 -17.18 -7.14
CA ARG A 82 -13.57 -17.29 -6.85
C ARG A 82 -13.95 -16.79 -5.46
N THR A 83 -13.13 -17.10 -4.45
CA THR A 83 -13.34 -16.69 -3.05
C THR A 83 -13.30 -15.18 -2.84
N VAL A 84 -12.64 -14.43 -3.74
CA VAL A 84 -12.59 -12.96 -3.70
C VAL A 84 -13.82 -12.35 -4.37
N LEU A 85 -14.45 -13.07 -5.30
CA LEU A 85 -15.59 -12.60 -6.11
C LEU A 85 -16.96 -12.93 -5.50
N THR A 86 -17.04 -13.91 -4.61
CA THR A 86 -18.29 -14.33 -3.97
C THR A 86 -18.28 -13.96 -2.49
N THR A 87 -19.25 -13.16 -2.06
CA THR A 87 -19.53 -12.81 -0.65
C THR A 87 -20.41 -13.86 0.01
#